data_AF-A0A0H5RCY8-F1
#
_entry.id   AF-A0A0H5RCY8-F1
#
_cell.length_a   1.000
_cell.length_b   1.000
_cell.length_c   1.000
_cell.angle_alpha   90.00
_cell.angle_beta   90.00
_cell.angle_gamma   90.00
#
_symmetry.space_group_name_H-M   'P 1'
#
loop_
_entity.id
_entity.type
_entity.pdbx_description
1 polymer ?
#
loop_
_entity_poly.entity_id
_entity_poly.type
_entity_poly.pdbx_seq_one_letter_code
_entity_poly.pdbx_strand_id
1 'polypeptide(L)'
;GRTRDDRGPREPVFYSPGQMEIHVGRGEGAVKGRSDTGPFTWHNSFEDDTLTDTLLHQHARKCYLEKWDVLQKIQLSTFRFDQRFDPSSSNVKNLSNFVQSLVNSEVFRDVFKDIIPGGAAVRNIERIPCNVMNMAVYDALGSCGVIRPNGAIVMCQEQLLDNGVVVESELKRALFDPDSDAYQAVDHGEFINHLMEMFVLGGRFCQYEDDFVIYSAVVKDFYKSLISVVKDSSNALHISSAVYRIVEDGLFPATPGSPWNRFYIIVDADKRQVHCLYFPRHNQTW
;
A
#
# COMPACT_ATOMS: atom_id res chain seq x y z
N GLY A 1 -13.29 -58.53 -1.37
CA GLY A 1 -12.85 -57.96 -0.09
C GLY A 1 -12.40 -56.53 -0.32
N ARG A 2 -13.03 -55.56 0.34
CA ARG A 2 -12.63 -54.14 0.33
C ARG A 2 -11.74 -53.91 1.56
N THR A 3 -10.53 -53.41 1.36
CA THR A 3 -9.68 -52.91 2.44
C THR A 3 -10.00 -51.44 2.69
N ARG A 4 -10.46 -51.14 3.91
CA ARG A 4 -10.58 -49.77 4.46
C ARG A 4 -9.18 -49.26 4.81
N ASP A 5 -8.81 -48.10 4.31
CA ASP A 5 -7.65 -47.33 4.77
C ASP A 5 -8.13 -46.44 5.92
N ASP A 6 -7.65 -46.76 7.12
CA ASP A 6 -7.98 -46.13 8.39
C ASP A 6 -7.02 -44.94 8.59
N ARG A 7 -7.44 -43.74 8.17
CA ARG A 7 -6.74 -42.50 8.50
C ARG A 7 -7.50 -41.77 9.59
N GLY A 8 -7.00 -41.91 10.81
CA GLY A 8 -7.46 -41.18 11.98
C GLY A 8 -7.38 -39.65 11.80
N PRO A 9 -8.03 -38.89 12.70
CA PRO A 9 -8.16 -37.45 12.58
C PRO A 9 -6.78 -36.78 12.59
N ARG A 10 -6.54 -35.92 11.59
CA ARG A 10 -5.35 -35.07 11.53
C ARG A 10 -5.44 -34.02 12.63
N GLU A 11 -4.41 -33.93 13.46
CA GLU A 11 -4.27 -32.86 14.45
C GLU A 11 -4.29 -31.48 13.79
N PRO A 12 -4.83 -30.44 14.47
CA PRO A 12 -4.78 -29.08 14.00
C PRO A 12 -3.33 -28.58 13.98
N VAL A 13 -2.88 -28.10 12.81
CA VAL A 13 -1.60 -27.41 12.65
C VAL A 13 -1.77 -26.00 13.21
N PHE A 14 -1.23 -25.76 14.40
CA PHE A 14 -1.12 -24.41 14.96
C PHE A 14 -0.11 -23.60 14.12
N TYR A 15 -0.57 -22.50 13.52
CA TYR A 15 0.30 -21.52 12.88
C TYR A 15 1.24 -20.93 13.93
N SER A 16 2.55 -21.17 13.74
CA SER A 16 3.58 -20.49 14.54
C SER A 16 3.73 -19.06 14.02
N PRO A 17 3.76 -18.03 14.88
CA PRO A 17 3.98 -16.65 14.46
C PRO A 17 5.42 -16.49 13.99
N GLY A 18 5.63 -16.48 12.67
CA GLY A 18 6.92 -16.22 12.06
C GLY A 18 7.33 -14.76 12.30
N GLN A 19 8.38 -14.53 13.08
CA GLN A 19 8.99 -13.22 13.23
C GLN A 19 9.43 -12.69 11.86
N MET A 20 9.09 -11.43 11.60
CA MET A 20 9.39 -10.72 10.37
C MET A 20 10.87 -10.30 10.38
N GLU A 21 11.72 -10.99 9.63
CA GLU A 21 13.09 -10.51 9.38
C GLU A 21 13.04 -9.33 8.40
N ILE A 22 13.47 -8.16 8.87
CA ILE A 22 13.53 -6.91 8.11
C ILE A 22 15.00 -6.49 8.02
N HIS A 23 15.42 -6.06 6.83
CA HIS A 23 16.76 -5.51 6.60
C HIS A 23 16.91 -4.22 7.41
N VAL A 24 17.72 -4.28 8.47
CA VAL A 24 18.10 -3.12 9.28
C VAL A 24 19.17 -2.36 8.52
N GLY A 25 18.82 -1.21 7.93
CA GLY A 25 19.81 -0.30 7.37
C GLY A 25 20.69 0.26 8.48
N ARG A 26 22.01 0.02 8.41
CA ARG A 26 22.98 0.75 9.23
C ARG A 26 23.06 2.19 8.70
N GLY A 27 22.61 3.16 9.49
CA GLY A 27 22.88 4.56 9.23
C GLY A 27 24.35 4.88 9.54
N GLU A 28 25.17 5.07 8.52
CA GLU A 28 26.48 5.71 8.64
C GLU A 28 26.61 6.81 7.57
N GLY A 29 27.00 8.01 8.02
CA GLY A 29 27.46 9.10 7.15
C GLY A 29 26.80 10.45 7.40
N ALA A 30 27.19 11.14 8.48
CA ALA A 30 26.86 12.55 8.67
C ALA A 30 27.56 13.41 7.57
N VAL A 31 26.78 13.90 6.61
CA VAL A 31 27.25 14.86 5.60
C VAL A 31 27.27 16.27 6.20
N LYS A 32 28.41 16.96 6.04
CA LYS A 32 28.68 18.33 6.53
C LYS A 32 27.62 19.34 6.04
N GLY A 33 27.26 20.25 6.95
CA GLY A 33 26.15 21.20 6.83
C GLY A 33 26.15 22.07 5.58
N ARG A 34 25.14 21.84 4.74
CA ARG A 34 24.58 22.81 3.80
C ARG A 34 23.49 23.58 4.57
N SER A 35 23.34 24.88 4.31
CA SER A 35 22.24 25.66 4.91
C SER A 35 20.90 25.10 4.42
N ASP A 36 20.14 24.45 5.32
CA ASP A 36 18.89 23.73 5.04
C ASP A 36 17.67 24.66 4.80
N THR A 37 17.86 25.82 4.15
CA THR A 37 16.82 26.84 3.95
C THR A 37 16.52 27.15 2.49
N GLY A 38 17.00 26.31 1.55
CA GLY A 38 16.74 26.44 0.12
C GLY A 38 15.48 25.69 -0.34
N PRO A 39 15.01 25.91 -1.58
CA PRO A 39 13.99 25.06 -2.18
C PRO A 39 14.47 23.62 -2.34
N PHE A 40 13.57 22.65 -2.26
CA PHE A 40 13.88 21.23 -2.50
C PHE A 40 14.35 21.03 -3.95
N THR A 41 15.51 20.38 -4.11
CA THR A 41 15.95 19.85 -5.40
C THR A 41 15.61 18.37 -5.44
N TRP A 42 14.98 17.94 -6.54
CA TRP A 42 14.50 16.58 -6.72
C TRP A 42 15.33 15.85 -7.77
N HIS A 43 15.62 14.60 -7.48
CA HIS A 43 16.35 13.71 -8.37
C HIS A 43 15.55 12.43 -8.55
N ASN A 44 15.54 11.88 -9.77
CA ASN A 44 15.05 10.53 -9.94
C ASN A 44 16.02 9.56 -9.23
N SER A 45 15.48 8.61 -8.47
CA SER A 45 16.29 7.50 -7.98
C SER A 45 16.44 6.53 -9.13
N PHE A 46 17.67 6.32 -9.65
CA PHE A 46 17.95 5.23 -10.59
C PHE A 46 17.67 3.83 -9.98
N GLU A 47 17.28 3.77 -8.70
CA GLU A 47 16.70 2.61 -8.03
C GLU A 47 15.21 2.37 -8.39
N ASP A 48 14.59 3.18 -9.26
CA ASP A 48 13.20 3.02 -9.74
C ASP A 48 12.89 1.57 -10.20
N ASP A 49 13.89 0.92 -10.80
CA ASP A 49 13.80 -0.48 -11.21
C ASP A 49 13.81 -1.42 -10.00
N THR A 50 14.49 -1.10 -8.89
CA THR A 50 14.69 -2.06 -7.79
C THR A 50 13.45 -2.40 -6.98
N LEU A 51 12.47 -1.50 -6.79
CA LEU A 51 11.31 -1.81 -5.94
C LEU A 51 10.31 -2.70 -6.69
N THR A 52 9.96 -2.26 -7.89
CA THR A 52 9.15 -3.01 -8.84
C THR A 52 9.88 -4.30 -9.21
N ASP A 53 11.17 -4.26 -9.55
CA ASP A 53 11.93 -5.48 -9.85
C ASP A 53 12.07 -6.39 -8.64
N THR A 54 12.27 -5.90 -7.41
CA THR A 54 12.31 -6.77 -6.22
C THR A 54 10.97 -7.47 -5.99
N LEU A 55 9.86 -6.76 -6.21
CA LEU A 55 8.52 -7.34 -6.16
C LEU A 55 8.25 -8.31 -7.32
N LEU A 56 8.82 -8.05 -8.51
CA LEU A 56 8.64 -8.83 -9.75
C LEU A 56 9.65 -9.96 -9.95
N HIS A 57 10.79 -9.95 -9.27
CA HIS A 57 11.81 -11.00 -9.33
C HIS A 57 11.31 -12.30 -8.71
N GLN A 58 10.30 -12.24 -7.86
CA GLN A 58 9.54 -13.41 -7.49
C GLN A 58 8.51 -13.73 -8.56
N HIS A 59 8.86 -14.65 -9.46
CA HIS A 59 8.02 -15.09 -10.58
C HIS A 59 6.55 -15.32 -10.17
N ALA A 60 6.32 -15.98 -9.04
CA ALA A 60 4.97 -16.23 -8.54
C ALA A 60 4.17 -14.94 -8.25
N ARG A 61 4.81 -13.90 -7.71
CA ARG A 61 4.18 -12.61 -7.41
C ARG A 61 3.87 -11.82 -8.66
N LYS A 62 4.81 -11.81 -9.61
CA LYS A 62 4.56 -11.23 -10.93
C LYS A 62 3.32 -11.86 -11.58
N CYS A 63 3.20 -13.19 -11.54
CA CYS A 63 2.01 -13.87 -12.05
C CYS A 63 0.72 -13.43 -11.33
N TYR A 64 0.73 -13.23 -10.02
CA TYR A 64 -0.44 -12.70 -9.30
C TYR A 64 -0.77 -11.26 -9.69
N LEU A 65 0.23 -10.36 -9.76
CA LEU A 65 0.01 -8.97 -10.15
C LEU A 65 -0.50 -8.83 -11.59
N GLU A 66 -0.08 -9.72 -12.49
CA GLU A 66 -0.62 -9.85 -13.85
C GLU A 66 -2.05 -10.42 -13.83
N LYS A 67 -2.28 -11.50 -13.07
CA LYS A 67 -3.59 -12.15 -12.91
C LYS A 67 -4.65 -11.18 -12.36
N TRP A 68 -4.27 -10.30 -11.43
CA TRP A 68 -5.15 -9.29 -10.86
C TRP A 68 -5.29 -8.03 -11.73
N ASP A 69 -4.62 -7.96 -12.89
CA ASP A 69 -4.61 -6.78 -13.79
C ASP A 69 -4.15 -5.49 -13.08
N VAL A 70 -3.22 -5.64 -12.13
CA VAL A 70 -2.69 -4.54 -11.31
C VAL A 70 -1.33 -4.08 -11.83
N LEU A 71 -0.51 -5.02 -12.34
CA LEU A 71 0.89 -4.78 -12.68
C LEU A 71 1.09 -3.65 -13.70
N GLN A 72 0.30 -3.63 -14.76
CA GLN A 72 0.47 -2.66 -15.84
C GLN A 72 -0.14 -1.29 -15.53
N LYS A 73 -0.82 -1.17 -14.38
CA LYS A 73 -1.65 -0.03 -14.04
C LYS A 73 -1.05 0.76 -12.88
N ILE A 74 -0.58 0.11 -11.83
CA ILE A 74 0.12 0.83 -10.75
C ILE A 74 1.31 1.60 -11.33
N GLN A 75 1.40 2.87 -10.98
CA GLN A 75 2.60 3.66 -11.19
C GLN A 75 3.29 3.88 -9.85
N LEU A 76 4.52 3.41 -9.75
CA LEU A 76 5.37 3.55 -8.59
C LEU A 76 6.73 4.10 -9.03
N SER A 77 7.09 5.26 -8.50
CA SER A 77 8.41 5.86 -8.73
C SER A 77 8.97 6.43 -7.44
N THR A 78 10.29 6.44 -7.35
CA THR A 78 11.04 6.83 -6.17
C THR A 78 11.91 8.04 -6.50
N PHE A 79 11.70 9.11 -5.75
CA PHE A 79 12.47 10.35 -5.89
C PHE A 79 13.34 10.58 -4.66
N ARG A 80 14.46 11.29 -4.85
CA ARG A 80 15.33 11.74 -3.76
C ARG A 80 15.29 13.26 -3.64
N PHE A 81 15.48 13.76 -2.43
CA PHE A 81 15.52 15.19 -2.14
C PHE A 81 16.74 15.57 -1.30
N ASP A 82 17.18 16.83 -1.39
CA ASP A 82 18.45 17.29 -0.81
C ASP A 82 18.32 18.09 0.50
N GLN A 83 17.15 18.65 0.79
CA GLN A 83 16.89 19.42 2.02
C GLN A 83 16.33 18.54 3.13
N ARG A 84 16.43 18.98 4.39
CA ARG A 84 15.75 18.29 5.50
C ARG A 84 14.24 18.48 5.39
N PHE A 85 13.52 17.40 5.62
CA PHE A 85 12.08 17.40 5.80
C PHE A 85 11.78 16.64 7.11
N ASP A 86 10.90 17.20 7.94
CA ASP A 86 10.46 16.57 9.18
C ASP A 86 8.98 16.16 9.05
N PRO A 87 8.68 14.88 8.78
CA PRO A 87 7.31 14.39 8.65
C PRO A 87 6.51 14.45 9.95
N SER A 88 7.19 14.57 11.10
CA SER A 88 6.56 14.66 12.42
C SER A 88 6.08 16.07 12.75
N SER A 89 6.53 17.07 11.99
CA SER A 89 6.11 18.46 12.15
C SER A 89 4.60 18.60 11.88
N SER A 90 3.86 19.17 12.82
CA SER A 90 2.45 19.54 12.64
C SER A 90 2.26 20.76 11.71
N ASN A 91 3.34 21.29 11.13
CA ASN A 91 3.30 22.43 10.23
C ASN A 91 2.77 22.03 8.85
N VAL A 92 1.46 22.15 8.67
CA VAL A 92 0.77 21.90 7.40
C VAL A 92 1.38 22.67 6.23
N LYS A 93 1.84 23.92 6.44
CA LYS A 93 2.48 24.70 5.38
C LYS A 93 3.78 24.08 4.89
N ASN A 94 4.54 23.44 5.79
CA ASN A 94 5.76 22.73 5.43
C ASN A 94 5.45 21.53 4.52
N LEU A 95 4.46 20.71 4.92
CA LEU A 95 4.01 19.57 4.13
C LEU A 95 3.48 19.99 2.76
N SER A 96 2.59 20.99 2.70
CA SER A 96 2.05 21.49 1.43
C SER A 96 3.15 22.03 0.52
N ASN A 97 4.12 22.78 1.05
CA ASN A 97 5.24 23.29 0.25
C ASN A 97 6.14 22.15 -0.24
N PHE A 98 6.42 21.16 0.60
CA PHE A 98 7.19 19.98 0.23
C PHE A 98 6.53 19.23 -0.94
N VAL A 99 5.25 18.85 -0.79
CA VAL A 99 4.49 18.14 -1.82
C VAL A 99 4.33 18.98 -3.08
N GLN A 100 4.05 20.28 -2.95
CA GLN A 100 3.95 21.17 -4.10
C GLN A 100 5.28 21.29 -4.85
N SER A 101 6.41 21.29 -4.14
CA SER A 101 7.75 21.30 -4.77
C SER A 101 8.04 20.01 -5.54
N LEU A 102 7.60 18.86 -5.02
CA LEU A 102 7.71 17.56 -5.68
C LEU A 102 6.90 17.54 -6.97
N VAL A 103 5.61 17.88 -6.89
CA VAL A 103 4.67 17.81 -8.03
C VAL A 103 5.07 18.75 -9.18
N ASN A 104 5.73 19.85 -8.85
CA ASN A 104 6.25 20.81 -9.83
C ASN A 104 7.66 20.46 -10.35
N SER A 105 8.35 19.48 -9.77
CA SER A 105 9.70 19.09 -10.19
C SER A 105 9.68 18.38 -11.54
N GLU A 106 10.69 18.65 -12.39
CA GLU A 106 10.80 18.03 -13.73
C GLU A 106 10.78 16.49 -13.66
N VAL A 107 11.50 15.91 -12.71
CA VAL A 107 11.55 14.44 -12.53
C VAL A 107 10.20 13.83 -12.19
N PHE A 108 9.37 14.51 -11.41
CA PHE A 108 8.01 14.05 -11.14
C PHE A 108 7.12 14.21 -12.37
N ARG A 109 7.24 15.35 -13.08
CA ARG A 109 6.49 15.61 -14.31
C ARG A 109 6.77 14.58 -15.39
N ASP A 110 8.00 14.11 -15.50
CA ASP A 110 8.36 13.10 -16.49
C ASP A 110 7.56 11.79 -16.34
N VAL A 111 7.19 11.44 -15.11
CA VAL A 111 6.42 10.23 -14.78
C VAL A 111 4.92 10.49 -14.70
N PHE A 112 4.51 11.50 -13.93
CA PHE A 112 3.11 11.66 -13.48
C PHE A 112 2.34 12.79 -14.19
N LYS A 113 2.87 13.35 -15.29
CA LYS A 113 2.21 14.48 -16.00
C LYS A 113 0.80 14.21 -16.50
N ASP A 114 0.50 12.96 -16.83
CA ASP A 114 -0.81 12.54 -17.35
C ASP A 114 -1.84 12.29 -16.24
N ILE A 115 -1.37 12.28 -14.98
CA ILE A 115 -2.19 12.03 -13.79
C ILE A 115 -2.47 13.34 -13.06
N ILE A 116 -1.42 14.13 -12.82
CA ILE A 116 -1.52 15.45 -12.20
C ILE A 116 -1.15 16.49 -13.26
N PRO A 117 -2.05 17.41 -13.64
CA PRO A 117 -1.75 18.53 -14.53
C PRO A 117 -0.61 19.44 -14.04
N GLY A 118 0.11 20.05 -14.97
CA GLY A 118 1.25 20.92 -14.66
C GLY A 118 0.80 22.21 -13.99
N GLY A 119 1.51 22.62 -12.94
CA GLY A 119 1.17 23.83 -12.16
C GLY A 119 -0.09 23.68 -11.30
N ALA A 120 -0.61 22.45 -11.17
CA ALA A 120 -1.73 22.20 -10.29
C ALA A 120 -1.37 22.46 -8.82
N ALA A 121 -2.27 23.13 -8.11
CA ALA A 121 -2.14 23.36 -6.68
C ALA A 121 -2.64 22.14 -5.92
N VAL A 122 -1.76 21.44 -5.21
CA VAL A 122 -2.13 20.34 -4.32
C VAL A 122 -2.66 20.94 -3.02
N ARG A 123 -3.99 20.91 -2.83
CA ARG A 123 -4.66 21.63 -1.74
C ARG A 123 -4.97 20.77 -0.53
N ASN A 124 -5.35 19.51 -0.74
CA ASN A 124 -5.79 18.64 0.33
C ASN A 124 -4.91 17.39 0.37
N ILE A 125 -4.20 17.26 1.48
CA ILE A 125 -3.27 16.16 1.75
C ILE A 125 -3.62 15.67 3.13
N GLU A 126 -3.95 14.39 3.24
CA GLU A 126 -4.21 13.76 4.52
C GLU A 126 -3.05 12.84 4.91
N ARG A 127 -2.84 12.70 6.21
CA ARG A 127 -1.89 11.74 6.75
C ARG A 127 -2.58 10.40 6.94
N ILE A 128 -1.96 9.35 6.42
CA ILE A 128 -2.43 7.98 6.58
C ILE A 128 -1.57 7.29 7.64
N PRO A 129 -2.19 6.76 8.71
CA PRO A 129 -1.52 5.86 9.64
C PRO A 129 -0.80 4.72 8.92
N CYS A 130 0.43 4.42 9.35
CA CYS A 130 1.21 3.30 8.84
C CYS A 130 1.97 2.68 10.02
N ASN A 131 1.24 2.14 10.99
CA ASN A 131 1.80 1.69 12.26
C ASN A 131 1.93 0.16 12.36
N VAL A 132 1.43 -0.57 11.35
CA VAL A 132 1.37 -2.02 11.37
C VAL A 132 2.76 -2.65 11.19
N MET A 133 3.19 -3.39 12.21
CA MET A 133 4.51 -4.05 12.25
C MET A 133 4.48 -5.52 11.82
N ASN A 134 3.29 -6.13 11.76
CA ASN A 134 3.12 -7.53 11.44
C ASN A 134 1.71 -7.83 10.89
N MET A 135 1.52 -9.02 10.34
CA MET A 135 0.27 -9.40 9.67
C MET A 135 -0.87 -9.80 10.61
N ALA A 136 -0.67 -9.76 11.94
CA ALA A 136 -1.73 -10.04 12.92
C ALA A 136 -2.87 -9.02 12.87
N VAL A 137 -2.68 -7.88 12.18
CA VAL A 137 -3.76 -6.95 11.83
C VAL A 137 -4.94 -7.64 11.15
N TYR A 138 -4.72 -8.79 10.50
CA TYR A 138 -5.76 -9.56 9.81
C TYR A 138 -6.35 -10.71 10.63
N ASP A 139 -5.88 -10.97 11.85
CA ASP A 139 -6.37 -12.09 12.67
C ASP A 139 -7.88 -11.96 12.99
N ALA A 140 -8.36 -10.73 13.08
CA ALA A 140 -9.77 -10.43 13.30
C ALA A 140 -10.68 -10.97 12.18
N LEU A 141 -10.19 -11.02 10.92
CA LEU A 141 -10.95 -11.55 9.78
C LEU A 141 -11.27 -13.05 9.96
N GLY A 142 -10.38 -13.82 10.57
CA GLY A 142 -10.66 -15.23 10.91
C GLY A 142 -11.76 -15.36 11.97
N SER A 143 -11.73 -14.48 12.97
CA SER A 143 -12.71 -14.47 14.07
C SER A 143 -14.10 -14.00 13.63
N CYS A 144 -14.16 -13.14 12.61
CA CYS A 144 -15.40 -12.64 12.00
C CYS A 144 -15.97 -13.58 10.91
N GLY A 145 -15.36 -14.74 10.68
CA GLY A 145 -15.85 -15.71 9.68
C GLY A 145 -15.58 -15.31 8.23
N VAL A 146 -14.71 -14.33 7.98
CA VAL A 146 -14.28 -13.91 6.63
C VAL A 146 -13.32 -14.93 6.02
N ILE A 147 -12.45 -15.51 6.86
CA ILE A 147 -11.40 -16.45 6.46
C ILE A 147 -11.58 -17.75 7.22
N ARG A 148 -11.55 -18.89 6.51
CA ARG A 148 -11.58 -20.22 7.09
C ARG A 148 -10.21 -20.59 7.68
N PRO A 149 -10.11 -21.57 8.62
CA PRO A 149 -8.84 -21.99 9.19
C PRO A 149 -7.77 -22.47 8.18
N ASN A 150 -8.20 -22.89 6.99
CA ASN A 150 -7.31 -23.30 5.90
C ASN A 150 -6.87 -22.14 4.98
N GLY A 151 -7.20 -20.88 5.29
CA GLY A 151 -6.88 -19.70 4.48
C GLY A 151 -7.93 -19.34 3.43
N ALA A 152 -8.89 -20.23 3.16
CA ALA A 152 -9.91 -19.99 2.15
C ALA A 152 -10.85 -18.84 2.56
N ILE A 153 -11.09 -17.93 1.63
CA ILE A 153 -12.01 -16.80 1.75
C ILE A 153 -13.45 -17.34 1.68
N VAL A 154 -14.30 -16.86 2.57
CA VAL A 154 -15.72 -17.20 2.55
C VAL A 154 -16.41 -16.41 1.42
N MET A 155 -17.03 -17.13 0.49
CA MET A 155 -17.81 -16.53 -0.60
C MET A 155 -19.20 -16.09 -0.10
N CYS A 156 -19.73 -15.02 -0.69
CA CYS A 156 -21.05 -14.48 -0.37
C CYS A 156 -21.91 -14.34 -1.64
N GLN A 157 -23.18 -13.97 -1.46
CA GLN A 157 -24.02 -13.60 -2.59
C GLN A 157 -23.47 -12.32 -3.24
N GLU A 158 -23.43 -12.31 -4.58
CA GLU A 158 -22.98 -11.14 -5.34
C GLU A 158 -23.91 -9.94 -5.09
N GLN A 159 -23.31 -8.79 -4.75
CA GLN A 159 -24.02 -7.53 -4.55
C GLN A 159 -23.20 -6.37 -5.15
N LEU A 160 -23.88 -5.44 -5.81
CA LEU A 160 -23.29 -4.15 -6.21
C LEU A 160 -23.53 -3.13 -5.10
N LEU A 161 -22.46 -2.57 -4.55
CA LEU A 161 -22.49 -1.51 -3.54
C LEU A 161 -22.63 -0.13 -4.18
N ASP A 162 -23.03 0.86 -3.38
CA ASP A 162 -23.21 2.26 -3.82
C ASP A 162 -21.91 2.90 -4.34
N ASN A 163 -20.76 2.43 -3.85
CA ASN A 163 -19.44 2.86 -4.32
C ASN A 163 -19.03 2.20 -5.66
N GLY A 164 -19.92 1.41 -6.27
CA GLY A 164 -19.72 0.71 -7.54
C GLY A 164 -18.92 -0.58 -7.44
N VAL A 165 -18.53 -1.01 -6.23
CA VAL A 165 -17.81 -2.26 -6.02
C VAL A 165 -18.79 -3.42 -6.05
N VAL A 166 -18.50 -4.42 -6.87
CA VAL A 166 -19.17 -5.72 -6.80
C VAL A 166 -18.48 -6.55 -5.72
N VAL A 167 -19.26 -7.01 -4.74
CA VAL A 167 -18.81 -7.86 -3.65
C VAL A 167 -19.38 -9.27 -3.83
N GLU A 168 -18.48 -10.24 -3.99
CA GLU A 168 -18.79 -11.66 -4.15
C GLU A 168 -18.10 -12.54 -3.08
N SER A 169 -17.39 -11.91 -2.14
CA SER A 169 -16.76 -12.57 -1.00
C SER A 169 -16.92 -11.76 0.28
N GLU A 170 -16.92 -12.44 1.41
CA GLU A 170 -16.92 -11.80 2.74
C GLU A 170 -15.67 -10.93 2.95
N LEU A 171 -14.55 -11.23 2.26
CA LEU A 171 -13.36 -10.37 2.28
C LEU A 171 -13.65 -9.01 1.63
N LYS A 172 -14.26 -9.00 0.45
CA LYS A 172 -14.67 -7.74 -0.18
C LYS A 172 -15.73 -7.01 0.62
N ARG A 173 -16.65 -7.72 1.27
CA ARG A 173 -17.62 -7.08 2.18
C ARG A 173 -16.91 -6.42 3.37
N ALA A 174 -16.01 -7.14 4.05
CA ALA A 174 -15.22 -6.59 5.14
C ALA A 174 -14.36 -5.37 4.72
N LEU A 175 -13.98 -5.27 3.45
CA LEU A 175 -13.17 -4.17 2.93
C LEU A 175 -13.98 -2.98 2.39
N PHE A 176 -15.20 -3.20 1.88
CA PHE A 176 -15.92 -2.20 1.07
C PHE A 176 -17.38 -1.96 1.46
N ASP A 177 -17.99 -2.81 2.28
CA ASP A 177 -19.40 -2.75 2.69
C ASP A 177 -19.51 -2.27 4.15
N PRO A 178 -19.75 -0.96 4.41
CA PRO A 178 -19.85 -0.42 5.77
C PRO A 178 -20.95 -1.04 6.61
N ASP A 179 -21.94 -1.70 5.97
CA ASP A 179 -23.05 -2.36 6.63
C ASP A 179 -22.74 -3.84 6.98
N SER A 180 -21.56 -4.35 6.60
CA SER A 180 -21.11 -5.68 7.00
C SER A 180 -20.62 -5.70 8.45
N ASP A 181 -21.02 -6.73 9.21
CA ASP A 181 -20.52 -6.96 10.57
C ASP A 181 -18.99 -7.05 10.64
N ALA A 182 -18.37 -7.56 9.57
CA ALA A 182 -16.91 -7.72 9.48
C ALA A 182 -16.17 -6.44 9.08
N TYR A 183 -16.86 -5.38 8.66
CA TYR A 183 -16.22 -4.11 8.26
C TYR A 183 -15.41 -3.51 9.40
N GLN A 184 -15.97 -3.51 10.61
CA GLN A 184 -15.30 -2.99 11.82
C GLN A 184 -14.08 -3.82 12.26
N ALA A 185 -13.87 -5.00 11.67
CA ALA A 185 -12.69 -5.83 11.94
C ALA A 185 -11.45 -5.34 11.18
N VAL A 186 -11.62 -4.41 10.22
CA VAL A 186 -10.55 -3.82 9.43
C VAL A 186 -10.34 -2.38 9.87
N ASP A 187 -9.09 -2.00 10.16
CA ASP A 187 -8.74 -0.59 10.33
C ASP A 187 -8.59 0.07 8.95
N HIS A 188 -9.69 0.61 8.43
CA HIS A 188 -9.72 1.28 7.13
C HIS A 188 -8.88 2.56 7.06
N GLY A 189 -8.32 3.04 8.18
CA GLY A 189 -7.39 4.16 8.19
C GLY A 189 -5.94 3.74 7.95
N GLU A 190 -5.57 2.49 8.21
CA GLU A 190 -4.19 2.02 8.11
C GLU A 190 -3.76 1.73 6.67
N PHE A 191 -2.56 2.22 6.31
CA PHE A 191 -2.03 2.13 4.94
C PHE A 191 -1.93 0.70 4.42
N ILE A 192 -1.63 -0.28 5.28
CA ILE A 192 -1.58 -1.70 4.85
C ILE A 192 -2.95 -2.21 4.38
N ASN A 193 -4.04 -1.71 4.97
CA ASN A 193 -5.39 -2.07 4.58
C ASN A 193 -5.79 -1.35 3.29
N HIS A 194 -5.31 -0.13 3.07
CA HIS A 194 -5.39 0.48 1.74
C HIS A 194 -4.72 -0.38 0.67
N LEU A 195 -3.54 -0.97 0.93
CA LEU A 195 -2.90 -1.88 -0.03
C LEU A 195 -3.73 -3.17 -0.24
N MET A 196 -4.27 -3.75 0.84
CA MET A 196 -5.15 -4.93 0.75
C MET A 196 -6.37 -4.66 -0.13
N GLU A 197 -7.06 -3.55 0.11
CA GLU A 197 -8.19 -3.11 -0.70
C GLU A 197 -7.83 -3.07 -2.19
N MET A 198 -6.62 -2.62 -2.51
CA MET A 198 -6.19 -2.42 -3.89
C MET A 198 -5.90 -3.71 -4.62
N PHE A 199 -5.24 -4.66 -3.96
CA PHE A 199 -5.00 -5.97 -4.56
C PHE A 199 -6.28 -6.80 -4.66
N VAL A 200 -7.18 -6.69 -3.67
CA VAL A 200 -8.47 -7.41 -3.69
C VAL A 200 -9.44 -6.82 -4.73
N LEU A 201 -9.45 -5.50 -4.93
CA LEU A 201 -10.21 -4.89 -6.02
C LEU A 201 -9.65 -5.28 -7.39
N GLY A 202 -8.32 -5.26 -7.51
CA GLY A 202 -7.62 -5.50 -8.76
C GLY A 202 -7.95 -4.48 -9.86
N GLY A 203 -7.53 -4.82 -11.08
CA GLY A 203 -7.82 -4.10 -12.31
C GLY A 203 -9.10 -4.57 -12.99
N ARG A 204 -9.28 -4.15 -14.25
CA ARG A 204 -10.49 -4.41 -15.04
C ARG A 204 -10.68 -5.89 -15.34
N PHE A 205 -9.58 -6.62 -15.53
CA PHE A 205 -9.57 -8.04 -15.84
C PHE A 205 -9.14 -8.90 -14.65
N CYS A 206 -9.31 -8.39 -13.43
CA CYS A 206 -8.91 -9.07 -12.21
C CYS A 206 -9.52 -10.47 -12.15
N GLN A 207 -8.66 -11.48 -12.12
CA GLN A 207 -9.03 -12.84 -11.74
C GLN A 207 -8.69 -12.99 -10.25
N TYR A 208 -9.70 -12.86 -9.38
CA TYR A 208 -9.50 -12.88 -7.94
C TYR A 208 -8.90 -14.19 -7.42
N GLU A 209 -8.35 -14.15 -6.20
CA GLU A 209 -8.03 -15.33 -5.39
C GLU A 209 -9.15 -15.68 -4.42
N ASP A 210 -9.26 -16.97 -4.12
CA ASP A 210 -10.09 -17.55 -3.06
C ASP A 210 -9.26 -17.90 -1.81
N ASP A 211 -7.94 -17.68 -1.82
CA ASP A 211 -7.03 -17.90 -0.70
C ASP A 211 -6.44 -16.57 -0.18
N PHE A 212 -6.78 -16.23 1.06
CA PHE A 212 -6.30 -15.02 1.72
C PHE A 212 -4.77 -15.01 1.93
N VAL A 213 -4.14 -16.18 2.06
CA VAL A 213 -2.70 -16.30 2.27
C VAL A 213 -1.94 -15.70 1.08
N ILE A 214 -2.50 -15.79 -0.14
CA ILE A 214 -1.90 -15.20 -1.34
C ILE A 214 -1.94 -13.68 -1.27
N TYR A 215 -3.11 -13.08 -1.03
CA TYR A 215 -3.23 -11.62 -0.91
C TYR A 215 -2.35 -11.07 0.21
N SER A 216 -2.42 -11.67 1.41
CA SER A 216 -1.65 -11.21 2.56
C SER A 216 -0.14 -11.30 2.33
N ALA A 217 0.36 -12.34 1.64
CA ALA A 217 1.77 -12.40 1.25
C ALA A 217 2.16 -11.25 0.32
N VAL A 218 1.40 -11.00 -0.75
CA VAL A 218 1.70 -9.90 -1.68
C VAL A 218 1.64 -8.53 -0.98
N VAL A 219 0.60 -8.28 -0.19
CA VAL A 219 0.44 -7.05 0.60
C VAL A 219 1.62 -6.84 1.54
N LYS A 220 2.04 -7.88 2.27
CA LYS A 220 3.15 -7.82 3.23
C LYS A 220 4.43 -7.34 2.54
N ASP A 221 4.75 -7.92 1.40
CA ASP A 221 5.99 -7.59 0.70
C ASP A 221 5.95 -6.23 0.04
N PHE A 222 4.79 -5.85 -0.52
CA PHE A 222 4.58 -4.50 -1.02
C PHE A 222 4.74 -3.47 0.09
N TYR A 223 4.11 -3.70 1.25
CA TYR A 223 4.25 -2.84 2.43
C TYR A 223 5.70 -2.73 2.90
N LYS A 224 6.43 -3.86 3.00
CA LYS A 224 7.86 -3.88 3.37
C LYS A 224 8.76 -3.12 2.40
N SER A 225 8.38 -3.09 1.13
CA SER A 225 9.15 -2.39 0.10
C SER A 225 8.97 -0.87 0.21
N LEU A 226 7.80 -0.40 0.64
CA LEU A 226 7.46 1.02 0.72
C LEU A 226 7.79 1.65 2.09
N ILE A 227 7.70 0.86 3.16
CA ILE A 227 7.78 1.34 4.53
C ILE A 227 9.10 0.92 5.18
N SER A 228 9.81 1.91 5.69
CA SER A 228 11.05 1.72 6.43
C SER A 228 10.79 1.52 7.92
N VAL A 229 11.53 0.57 8.49
CA VAL A 229 11.58 0.30 9.92
C VAL A 229 13.01 0.50 10.39
N VAL A 230 13.19 1.25 11.47
CA VAL A 230 14.50 1.51 12.08
C VAL A 230 14.49 1.09 13.55
N LYS A 231 15.67 0.80 14.09
CA LYS A 231 15.86 0.55 15.52
C LYS A 231 16.24 1.86 16.19
N ASP A 232 15.58 2.19 17.29
CA ASP A 232 16.00 3.31 18.13
C ASP A 232 17.19 2.93 19.03
N SER A 233 17.63 3.90 19.83
CA SER A 233 18.71 3.70 20.82
C SER A 233 18.39 2.67 21.91
N SER A 234 17.12 2.31 22.09
CA SER A 234 16.65 1.29 23.03
C SER A 234 16.53 -0.11 22.39
N ASN A 235 16.92 -0.27 21.11
CA ASN A 235 16.70 -1.44 20.27
C ASN A 235 15.22 -1.75 19.96
N ALA A 236 14.30 -0.83 20.24
CA ALA A 236 12.91 -0.95 19.82
C ALA A 236 12.77 -0.60 18.34
N LEU A 237 12.00 -1.41 17.60
CA LEU A 237 11.68 -1.15 16.20
C LEU A 237 10.55 -0.14 16.10
N HIS A 238 10.70 0.85 15.23
CA HIS A 238 9.62 1.77 14.87
C HIS A 238 9.65 2.08 13.37
N ILE A 239 8.50 2.48 12.85
CA ILE A 239 8.37 2.92 11.46
C ILE A 239 8.91 4.34 11.33
N SER A 240 9.86 4.55 10.42
CA SER A 240 10.43 5.87 10.13
C SER A 240 9.74 6.57 8.96
N SER A 241 9.03 5.81 8.12
CA SER A 241 8.28 6.38 7.00
C SER A 241 7.02 7.11 7.45
N ALA A 242 6.61 8.12 6.69
CA ALA A 242 5.31 8.77 6.81
C ALA A 242 4.54 8.65 5.51
N VAL A 243 3.26 8.28 5.59
CA VAL A 243 2.39 8.13 4.42
C VAL A 243 1.40 9.28 4.36
N TYR A 244 1.29 9.89 3.18
CA TYR A 244 0.32 10.92 2.87
C TYR A 244 -0.50 10.49 1.65
N ARG A 245 -1.80 10.81 1.65
CA ARG A 245 -2.66 10.66 0.48
C ARG A 245 -3.04 12.03 -0.05
N ILE A 246 -2.93 12.23 -1.35
CA ILE A 246 -3.49 13.41 -1.98
C ILE A 246 -5.00 13.20 -2.16
N VAL A 247 -5.80 14.05 -1.54
CA VAL A 247 -7.26 14.01 -1.59
C VAL A 247 -7.71 15.12 -2.53
N GLU A 248 -8.49 14.80 -3.56
CA GLU A 248 -8.74 15.78 -4.62
C GLU A 248 -10.20 15.92 -5.01
N ASP A 249 -10.59 17.18 -5.18
CA ASP A 249 -11.72 17.65 -5.98
C ASP A 249 -11.22 18.02 -7.38
N GLY A 250 -11.22 17.06 -8.32
CA GLY A 250 -11.01 17.34 -9.75
C GLY A 250 -9.57 17.41 -10.26
N LEU A 251 -8.59 17.03 -9.45
CA LEU A 251 -7.18 17.05 -9.86
C LEU A 251 -6.70 15.69 -10.46
N PHE A 252 -7.40 14.59 -10.15
CA PHE A 252 -7.28 13.31 -10.86
C PHE A 252 -8.38 13.11 -11.91
N PRO A 253 -8.14 12.33 -12.98
CA PRO A 253 -9.13 12.06 -14.02
C PRO A 253 -10.44 11.39 -13.55
N ALA A 254 -10.50 10.91 -12.30
CA ALA A 254 -11.60 10.08 -11.80
C ALA A 254 -11.95 10.33 -10.33
N THR A 255 -12.12 11.61 -10.00
CA THR A 255 -12.75 12.12 -8.77
C THR A 255 -14.21 12.52 -9.01
N PRO A 256 -15.09 12.44 -7.99
CA PRO A 256 -14.84 12.05 -6.59
C PRO A 256 -15.27 10.60 -6.25
N GLY A 257 -14.70 10.02 -5.19
CA GLY A 257 -15.29 8.85 -4.49
C GLY A 257 -14.97 7.44 -5.04
N SER A 258 -14.06 7.30 -6.00
CA SER A 258 -13.67 5.97 -6.52
C SER A 258 -12.73 5.23 -5.56
N PRO A 259 -13.05 4.00 -5.10
CA PRO A 259 -12.12 3.20 -4.33
C PRO A 259 -10.87 2.79 -5.13
N TRP A 260 -10.89 2.97 -6.46
CA TRP A 260 -9.80 2.61 -7.37
C TRP A 260 -8.78 3.73 -7.65
N ASN A 261 -9.05 4.98 -7.29
CA ASN A 261 -8.15 6.10 -7.59
C ASN A 261 -7.54 6.67 -6.32
N ARG A 262 -6.25 6.37 -6.08
CA ARG A 262 -5.54 6.87 -4.91
C ARG A 262 -4.11 7.20 -5.28
N PHE A 263 -3.63 8.35 -4.80
CA PHE A 263 -2.24 8.78 -4.95
C PHE A 263 -1.64 8.92 -3.56
N TYR A 264 -0.62 8.12 -3.28
CA TYR A 264 0.13 8.15 -2.05
C TYR A 264 1.52 8.74 -2.26
N ILE A 265 1.96 9.51 -1.29
CA ILE A 265 3.32 10.02 -1.13
C ILE A 265 3.86 9.41 0.16
N ILE A 266 4.84 8.52 0.05
CA ILE A 266 5.44 7.81 1.17
C ILE A 266 6.85 8.35 1.35
N VAL A 267 7.07 9.05 2.46
CA VAL A 267 8.31 9.78 2.72
C VAL A 267 9.17 9.03 3.73
N ASP A 268 10.41 8.77 3.38
CA ASP A 268 11.48 8.40 4.31
C ASP A 268 12.46 9.57 4.43
N ALA A 269 12.32 10.33 5.51
CA ALA A 269 13.12 11.54 5.74
C ALA A 269 14.60 11.23 6.00
N ASP A 270 14.90 10.11 6.66
CA ASP A 270 16.26 9.71 6.99
C ASP A 270 17.03 9.27 5.74
N LYS A 271 16.37 8.51 4.85
CA LYS A 271 16.93 8.14 3.53
C LYS A 271 16.85 9.26 2.50
N ARG A 272 16.08 10.32 2.81
CA ARG A 272 15.72 11.41 1.89
C ARG A 272 15.13 10.89 0.59
N GLN A 273 14.18 9.98 0.73
CA GLN A 273 13.50 9.28 -0.35
C GLN A 273 11.99 9.50 -0.24
N VAL A 274 11.32 9.55 -1.39
CA VAL A 274 9.87 9.59 -1.50
C VAL A 274 9.44 8.56 -2.52
N HIS A 275 8.56 7.64 -2.13
CA HIS A 275 7.83 6.80 -3.08
C HIS A 275 6.50 7.48 -3.43
N CYS A 276 6.28 7.72 -4.71
CA CYS A 276 5.00 8.14 -5.25
C CYS A 276 4.30 6.93 -5.83
N LEU A 277 3.15 6.59 -5.26
CA LEU A 277 2.38 5.41 -5.62
C LEU A 277 0.99 5.86 -6.07
N TYR A 278 0.73 5.72 -7.36
CA TYR A 278 -0.56 6.00 -7.95
C TYR A 278 -1.21 4.71 -8.43
N PHE A 279 -2.46 4.54 -8.05
CA PHE A 279 -3.30 3.48 -8.54
C PHE A 279 -4.36 4.10 -9.45
N PRO A 280 -4.31 3.81 -10.76
CA PRO A 280 -5.24 4.38 -11.70
C PRO A 280 -6.53 3.57 -11.78
N ARG A 281 -7.59 4.29 -12.09
CA ARG A 281 -8.67 3.79 -12.93
C ARG A 281 -9.04 4.84 -13.96
N HIS A 282 -8.85 4.48 -15.23
CA HIS A 282 -9.44 5.24 -16.32
C HIS A 282 -10.97 5.10 -16.22
N ASN A 283 -11.66 6.23 -16.11
CA ASN A 283 -13.09 6.31 -16.29
C ASN A 283 -13.44 5.77 -17.68
N GLN A 284 -13.88 4.53 -17.74
CA GLN A 284 -14.75 4.07 -18.80
C GLN A 284 -16.01 3.57 -18.09
N THR A 285 -17.03 4.40 -18.20
CA THR A 285 -18.45 4.09 -18.02
C THR A 285 -18.74 2.59 -18.13
N TRP A 286 -19.36 2.05 -17.09
CA TRP A 286 -20.02 0.75 -17.12
C TRP A 286 -21.14 0.74 -18.17
#